data_AF-A0A2N0V934-F1
#
_entry.id   AF-A0A2N0V934-F1
#
_cell.length_a   1.000
_cell.length_b   1.000
_cell.length_c   1.000
_cell.angle_alpha   90.00
_cell.angle_beta   90.00
_cell.angle_gamma   90.00
#
_symmetry.space_group_name_H-M   'P 1'
#
loop_
_entity.id
_entity.type
_entity.pdbx_description
1 polymer ?
#
loop_
_entity_poly.entity_id
_entity_poly.type
_entity_poly.pdbx_seq_one_letter_code
_entity_poly.pdbx_strand_id
1 'polypeptide(L)' 'MDWCLYKYRHLVENVFARLKHFRAIATRYDKLKRNFEGAIALACAFIWLPM' A
#
# COMPACT_ATOMS: atom_id res chain seq x y z
N MET A 1 21.10 -17.69 -4.38
CA MET A 1 19.99 -16.74 -4.60
C MET A 1 18.70 -17.42 -4.18
N ASP A 2 18.13 -17.00 -3.06
CA ASP A 2 16.89 -17.55 -2.52
C ASP A 2 15.69 -17.08 -3.34
N TRP A 3 15.35 -17.86 -4.36
CA TRP A 3 14.19 -17.65 -5.23
C TRP A 3 12.87 -17.53 -4.45
N CYS A 4 12.75 -18.23 -3.32
CA CYS A 4 11.60 -18.17 -2.44
C CYS A 4 11.43 -16.78 -1.80
N LEU A 5 12.53 -16.15 -1.36
CA LEU A 5 12.51 -14.80 -0.79
C LEU A 5 12.16 -13.76 -1.85
N TYR A 6 12.67 -13.94 -3.07
CA TYR A 6 12.39 -13.04 -4.20
C TYR A 6 10.90 -13.03 -4.57
N LYS A 7 10.26 -14.20 -4.54
CA LYS A 7 8.81 -14.34 -4.79
C LYS A 7 7.98 -13.61 -3.73
N TYR A 8 8.39 -13.65 -2.47
CA TYR A 8 7.71 -12.91 -1.39
C TYR A 8 7.82 -11.40 -1.57
N ARG A 9 8.99 -10.91 -2.00
CA ARG A 9 9.20 -9.48 -2.26
C ARG A 9 8.28 -8.95 -3.35
N HIS A 10 8.07 -9.74 -4.41
CA HIS A 10 7.15 -9.39 -5.49
C HIS A 10 5.71 -9.12 -5.01
N LEU A 11 5.22 -9.90 -4.04
CA LEU A 11 3.89 -9.69 -3.46
C LEU A 11 3.80 -8.35 -2.72
N VAL A 12 4.85 -8.00 -1.97
CA VAL A 12 4.95 -6.71 -1.26
C VAL A 12 5.02 -5.55 -2.25
N GLU A 13 5.85 -5.65 -3.29
CA GLU A 13 5.97 -4.64 -4.34
C GLU A 13 4.63 -4.40 -5.06
N ASN A 14 3.84 -5.45 -5.30
CA ASN A 14 2.51 -5.34 -5.91
C ASN A 14 1.51 -4.59 -5.02
N VAL A 15 1.53 -4.82 -3.71
CA VAL A 15 0.69 -4.06 -2.75
C VAL A 15 1.09 -2.59 -2.75
N PHE A 16 2.39 -2.28 -2.75
CA PHE A 16 2.85 -0.89 -2.83
C PHE A 16 2.49 -0.21 -4.16
N ALA A 17 2.53 -0.95 -5.28
CA ALA A 17 2.06 -0.43 -6.57
C ALA A 17 0.56 -0.06 -6.49
N ARG A 18 -0.28 -0.93 -5.92
CA ARG A 18 -1.71 -0.65 -5.68
C ARG A 18 -1.94 0.55 -4.75
N LEU A 19 -1.15 0.69 -3.69
CA LEU A 19 -1.24 1.85 -2.80
C LEU A 19 -0.89 3.16 -3.51
N LYS A 20 0.03 3.14 -4.47
CA LYS A 20 0.39 4.34 -5.26
C LYS A 20 -0.69 4.77 -6.26
N HIS A 21 -1.68 3.93 -6.59
CA HIS A 21 -2.83 4.37 -7.38
C HIS A 21 -3.66 5.42 -6.64
N PHE A 22 -3.67 5.40 -5.31
CA PHE A 22 -4.33 6.41 -4.52
C PHE A 22 -3.46 7.68 -4.48
N ARG A 23 -3.81 8.65 -5.32
CA ARG A 23 -3.07 9.93 -5.45
C ARG A 23 -2.80 10.59 -4.09
N ALA A 24 -3.77 10.57 -3.18
CA ALA A 24 -3.64 11.12 -1.84
C ALA A 24 -2.52 10.47 -1.01
N ILE A 25 -2.32 9.15 -1.17
CA ILE A 25 -1.28 8.38 -0.49
C ILE A 25 0.07 8.59 -1.20
N ALA A 26 0.09 8.49 -2.53
CA ALA A 26 1.31 8.58 -3.34
C ALA A 26 2.02 9.93 -3.19
N THR A 27 1.26 11.02 -3.11
CA THR A 27 1.78 12.38 -3.00
C THR A 27 1.93 12.87 -1.56
N ARG A 28 1.49 12.08 -0.57
CA ARG A 28 1.56 12.47 0.86
C ARG A 28 0.93 13.85 1.11
N TYR A 29 -0.27 14.10 0.56
CA TYR A 29 -0.97 15.39 0.76
C TYR A 29 -1.30 15.67 2.24
N ASP A 30 -1.40 14.62 3.04
CA ASP A 30 -1.80 14.74 4.43
C ASP A 30 -0.69 15.33 5.31
N LYS A 31 -0.98 16.45 5.98
CA LYS A 31 -0.04 17.13 6.91
C LYS A 31 0.10 16.42 8.25
N LEU A 32 -0.92 15.68 8.69
CA LEU A 32 -0.98 15.06 10.00
C LEU A 32 -0.70 13.56 9.86
N LYS A 33 0.32 13.08 10.57
CA LYS A 33 0.70 11.66 10.53
C LYS A 33 -0.51 10.72 10.76
N ARG A 34 -1.38 11.04 11.72
CA ARG A 34 -2.59 10.26 12.04
C ARG A 34 -3.52 10.10 10.85
N ASN A 35 -3.71 11.16 10.08
CA ASN A 35 -4.70 11.18 9.01
C ASN A 35 -4.13 10.49 7.75
N PHE A 36 -2.80 10.58 7.53
CA PHE A 36 -2.09 9.72 6.58
C PHE A 36 -2.16 8.22 6.95
N GLU A 37 -1.96 7.88 8.22
CA GLU A 37 -2.05 6.50 8.70
C GLU A 37 -3.46 5.92 8.52
N GLY A 38 -4.50 6.72 8.80
CA GLY A 38 -5.89 6.35 8.54
C GLY A 38 -6.18 6.11 7.05
N ALA A 39 -5.66 6.97 6.17
CA ALA A 39 -5.81 6.80 4.72
C ALA A 39 -5.13 5.51 4.21
N ILE A 40 -3.95 5.16 4.72
CA ILE A 40 -3.28 3.90 4.40
C ILE A 40 -4.10 2.71 4.90
N ALA A 41 -4.58 2.74 6.15
CA ALA A 41 -5.36 1.64 6.71
C ALA A 41 -6.63 1.39 5.89
N LEU A 42 -7.32 2.45 5.47
CA LEU A 42 -8.49 2.38 4.61
C LEU A 42 -8.12 1.81 3.23
N ALA A 43 -7.06 2.27 2.58
CA ALA A 43 -6.63 1.74 1.29
C ALA A 43 -6.22 0.25 1.37
N CYS A 44 -5.56 -0.17 2.45
CA CYS A 44 -5.28 -1.58 2.71
C CYS A 44 -6.56 -2.41 2.88
N ALA A 45 -7.56 -1.89 3.61
CA ALA A 45 -8.85 -2.57 3.75
C ALA A 45 -9.58 -2.71 2.39
N PHE A 46 -9.53 -1.68 1.54
CA PHE A 46 -10.05 -1.73 0.16
C PHE A 46 -9.31 -2.72 -0.73
N ILE A 47 -7.99 -2.85 -0.58
CA ILE A 47 -7.19 -3.82 -1.33
C ILE A 47 -7.49 -5.27 -0.89
N TRP A 48 -7.82 -5.45 0.39
CA TRP A 48 -8.10 -6.74 1.01
C TRP A 48 -9.52 -7.24 0.73
N LEU A 49 -10.54 -6.38 0.76
CA LEU A 49 -11.91 -6.79 0.48
C LEU A 49 -12.09 -7.07 -1.02
N PRO A 50 -12.52 -8.29 -1.41
CA PRO A 50 -13.06 -8.52 -2.74
C PRO A 50 -14.48 -7.92 -2.77
N MET A 51 -14.59 -6.65 -3.14
CA MET A 51 -15.86 -6.05 -3.55
C MET A 51 -16.15 -6.41 -5.01
#